data_AF-A0A3B3UFX7-F1
#
_entry.id   AF-A0A3B3UFX7-F1
#
_cell.length_a   1.000
_cell.length_b   1.000
_cell.length_c   1.000
_cell.angle_alpha   90.00
_cell.angle_beta   90.00
_cell.angle_gamma   90.00
#
_symmetry.space_group_name_H-M   'P 1'
#
loop_
_entity.id
_entity.type
_entity.pdbx_description
1 polymer ?
#
loop_
_entity_poly.entity_id
_entity_poly.type
_entity_poly.pdbx_seq_one_letter_code
_entity_poly.pdbx_strand_id
1 'polypeptide(L)'
;MLGQKFQTSVRNIFFFFFFFFFFFFFASDAAEGFKVRLSIKTALGDNAYEWNRNQRFLFQAAIAFAMSHHLDLEFNVSNILVCDETPRVSFWFVVTSPDDPSRLVGKESVELAVRASRSRINNILLLNDATLEFIGVLPTLAAPVKPATPSWLIVFGVVIGIIGAGIVFLLVSTVVQKKRYVRTLTGITVTMTIIKQ
;
A
#
# COMPACT_ATOMS: atom_id res chain seq x y z
N MET A 1 17.71 -64.26 0.47
CA MET A 1 17.00 -63.11 -0.13
C MET A 1 16.04 -62.36 0.82
N LEU A 2 16.04 -62.64 2.15
CA LEU A 2 15.17 -61.92 3.10
C LEU A 2 15.85 -60.70 3.77
N GLY A 3 17.18 -60.68 3.87
CA GLY A 3 17.94 -59.64 4.57
C GLY A 3 18.11 -58.31 3.81
N GLN A 4 18.07 -58.31 2.47
CA GLN A 4 18.20 -57.07 1.67
C GLN A 4 16.92 -56.23 1.62
N LYS A 5 15.75 -56.85 1.81
CA LYS A 5 14.44 -56.16 1.81
C LYS A 5 14.18 -55.38 3.10
N PHE A 6 14.82 -55.78 4.20
CA PHE A 6 14.71 -55.10 5.49
C PHE A 6 15.56 -53.81 5.53
N GLN A 7 16.78 -53.86 4.99
CA GLN A 7 17.69 -52.69 4.92
C GLN A 7 17.15 -51.54 4.05
N THR A 8 16.44 -51.86 2.96
CA THR A 8 15.82 -50.86 2.08
C THR A 8 14.58 -50.22 2.71
N SER A 9 13.80 -50.97 3.50
CA SER A 9 12.64 -50.45 4.24
C SER A 9 13.07 -49.50 5.37
N VAL A 10 14.11 -49.86 6.12
CA VAL A 10 14.64 -49.03 7.21
C VAL A 10 15.25 -47.73 6.67
N ARG A 11 15.92 -47.76 5.52
CA ARG A 11 16.46 -46.55 4.88
C ARG A 11 15.36 -45.59 4.39
N ASN A 12 14.24 -46.12 3.88
CA ASN A 12 13.08 -45.31 3.49
C ASN A 12 12.33 -44.74 4.70
N ILE A 13 12.20 -45.51 5.78
CA ILE A 13 11.61 -45.06 7.05
C ILE A 13 12.47 -43.98 7.71
N PHE A 14 13.81 -44.13 7.68
CA PHE A 14 14.73 -43.11 8.20
C PHE A 14 14.71 -41.83 7.35
N PHE A 15 14.57 -41.94 6.03
CA PHE A 15 14.37 -40.79 5.14
C PHE A 15 13.03 -40.10 5.39
N PHE A 16 11.96 -40.88 5.62
CA PHE A 16 10.63 -40.35 5.93
C PHE A 16 10.61 -39.67 7.31
N PHE A 17 11.31 -40.23 8.31
CA PHE A 17 11.46 -39.61 9.64
C PHE A 17 12.34 -38.36 9.59
N PHE A 18 13.42 -38.36 8.81
CA PHE A 18 14.28 -37.18 8.63
C PHE A 18 13.53 -36.05 7.90
N PHE A 19 12.73 -36.38 6.88
CA PHE A 19 11.90 -35.41 6.17
C PHE A 19 10.75 -34.89 7.04
N PHE A 20 10.10 -35.77 7.83
CA PHE A 20 9.01 -35.40 8.72
C PHE A 20 9.49 -34.59 9.93
N PHE A 21 10.67 -34.88 10.48
CA PHE A 21 11.25 -34.10 11.58
C PHE A 21 11.74 -32.72 11.12
N PHE A 22 12.27 -32.59 9.89
CA PHE A 22 12.61 -31.28 9.32
C PHE A 22 11.36 -30.44 9.00
N PHE A 23 10.28 -31.09 8.56
CA PHE A 23 9.00 -30.41 8.30
C PHE A 23 8.26 -29.98 9.58
N PHE A 24 8.38 -30.75 10.67
CA PHE A 24 7.71 -30.46 11.94
C PHE A 24 8.45 -29.44 12.82
N PHE A 25 9.74 -29.20 12.60
CA PHE A 25 10.50 -28.17 13.34
C PHE A 25 10.13 -26.73 12.93
N PHE A 26 9.49 -26.53 11.78
CA PHE A 26 9.04 -25.19 11.34
C PHE A 26 7.69 -24.76 11.93
N ALA A 27 7.02 -25.64 12.68
CA ALA A 27 5.66 -25.42 13.16
C ALA A 27 5.56 -24.93 14.63
N SER A 28 6.67 -24.81 15.35
CA SER A 28 6.67 -24.15 16.65
C SER A 28 7.03 -22.68 16.45
N ASP A 29 5.99 -21.84 16.41
CA ASP A 29 6.04 -20.40 16.66
C ASP A 29 7.29 -19.68 16.13
N ALA A 30 7.20 -19.07 14.95
CA ALA A 30 8.28 -18.30 14.34
C ALA A 30 8.59 -17.05 15.17
N ALA A 31 9.23 -17.24 16.33
CA ALA A 31 9.64 -16.20 17.26
C ALA A 31 10.55 -15.18 16.58
N GLU A 32 11.21 -15.55 15.47
CA GLU A 32 12.08 -14.67 14.67
C GLU A 32 11.65 -14.49 13.19
N GLY A 33 10.48 -15.02 12.79
CA GLY A 33 10.00 -14.93 11.40
C GLY A 33 9.09 -13.74 11.13
N PHE A 34 9.16 -13.22 9.90
CA PHE A 34 8.33 -12.12 9.41
C PHE A 34 7.38 -12.58 8.33
N LYS A 35 6.09 -12.25 8.47
CA LYS A 35 5.09 -12.56 7.44
C LYS A 35 4.95 -11.38 6.48
N VAL A 36 5.06 -11.67 5.20
CA VAL A 36 4.89 -10.70 4.11
C VAL A 36 3.61 -10.99 3.36
N ARG A 37 2.88 -9.94 3.02
CA ARG A 37 1.71 -10.00 2.15
C ARG A 37 1.93 -9.07 0.95
N LEU A 38 1.78 -9.63 -0.25
CA LEU A 38 1.96 -8.91 -1.50
C LEU A 38 0.62 -8.84 -2.26
N SER A 39 0.27 -7.64 -2.71
CA SER A 39 -0.93 -7.38 -3.51
C SER A 39 -0.55 -6.89 -4.90
N ILE A 40 0.12 -7.74 -5.68
CA ILE A 40 0.70 -7.40 -7.00
C ILE A 40 -0.37 -6.95 -7.98
N LYS A 41 -1.49 -7.68 -8.08
CA LYS A 41 -2.61 -7.36 -8.99
C LYS A 41 -3.27 -6.02 -8.65
N THR A 42 -3.37 -5.69 -7.37
CA THR A 42 -3.91 -4.40 -6.92
C THR A 42 -2.97 -3.25 -7.26
N ALA A 43 -1.66 -3.48 -7.22
CA ALA A 43 -0.64 -2.47 -7.48
C ALA A 43 -0.43 -2.19 -8.98
N LEU A 44 -0.36 -3.23 -9.80
CA LEU A 44 0.03 -3.13 -11.22
C LEU A 44 -1.11 -3.36 -12.22
N GLY A 45 -2.30 -3.78 -11.75
CA GLY A 45 -3.45 -4.05 -12.63
C GLY A 45 -3.13 -5.09 -13.69
N ASP A 46 -3.25 -4.70 -14.96
CA ASP A 46 -3.01 -5.57 -16.12
C ASP A 46 -1.53 -5.81 -16.41
N ASN A 47 -0.63 -5.00 -15.84
CA ASN A 47 0.83 -5.18 -15.94
C ASN A 47 1.41 -6.04 -14.80
N ALA A 48 0.54 -6.73 -14.06
CA ALA A 48 0.95 -7.54 -12.92
C ALA A 48 1.86 -8.71 -13.36
N TYR A 49 3.08 -8.73 -12.85
CA TYR A 49 3.99 -9.84 -13.06
C TYR A 49 3.58 -11.07 -12.23
N GLU A 50 3.96 -12.25 -12.69
CA GLU A 50 3.79 -13.48 -11.94
C GLU A 50 4.85 -13.62 -10.85
N TRP A 51 4.42 -14.03 -9.66
CA TRP A 51 5.32 -14.34 -8.57
C TRP A 51 5.99 -15.69 -8.81
N ASN A 52 7.22 -15.65 -9.33
CA ASN A 52 8.00 -16.82 -9.72
C ASN A 52 9.36 -16.85 -8.99
N ARG A 53 10.20 -17.85 -9.33
CA ARG A 53 11.54 -17.99 -8.72
C ARG A 53 12.41 -16.73 -8.87
N ASN A 54 12.32 -16.03 -10.00
CA ASN A 54 13.13 -14.84 -10.26
C ASN A 54 12.69 -13.68 -9.37
N GLN A 55 11.37 -13.51 -9.19
CA GLN A 55 10.82 -12.49 -8.28
C GLN A 55 11.15 -12.80 -6.82
N ARG A 56 11.10 -14.08 -6.44
CA ARG A 56 11.55 -14.51 -5.11
C ARG A 56 13.03 -14.21 -4.89
N PHE A 57 13.88 -14.51 -5.87
CA PHE A 57 15.31 -14.20 -5.82
C PHE A 57 15.56 -12.69 -5.69
N LEU A 58 14.83 -11.88 -6.46
CA LEU A 58 14.91 -10.42 -6.38
C LEU A 58 14.52 -9.90 -4.98
N PHE A 59 13.46 -10.46 -4.39
CA PHE A 59 13.07 -10.14 -3.03
C PHE A 59 14.15 -10.53 -2.01
N GLN A 60 14.67 -11.75 -2.09
CA GLN A 60 15.74 -12.21 -1.19
C GLN A 60 16.99 -11.33 -1.32
N ALA A 61 17.38 -10.95 -2.54
CA ALA A 61 18.50 -10.03 -2.78
C ALA A 61 18.24 -8.64 -2.20
N ALA A 62 17.02 -8.11 -2.31
CA ALA A 62 16.65 -6.83 -1.72
C ALA A 62 16.72 -6.85 -0.19
N ILE A 63 16.30 -7.95 0.45
CA ILE A 63 16.43 -8.15 1.90
C ILE A 63 17.90 -8.33 2.30
N ALA A 64 18.67 -9.12 1.54
CA ALA A 64 20.12 -9.28 1.75
C ALA A 64 20.82 -7.91 1.74
N PHE A 65 20.50 -7.08 0.75
CA PHE A 65 21.01 -5.73 0.64
C PHE A 65 20.61 -4.86 1.84
N ALA A 66 19.34 -4.91 2.26
CA ALA A 66 18.86 -4.15 3.41
C ALA A 66 19.58 -4.53 4.71
N MET A 67 19.77 -5.84 4.94
CA MET A 67 20.50 -6.35 6.10
C MET A 67 21.99 -5.99 6.05
N SER A 68 22.60 -6.11 4.87
CA SER A 68 24.01 -5.77 4.67
C SER A 68 24.26 -4.29 4.94
N HIS A 69 23.35 -3.41 4.50
CA HIS A 69 23.46 -1.98 4.76
C HIS A 69 23.22 -1.60 6.22
N HIS A 70 22.44 -2.39 6.97
CA HIS A 70 22.13 -2.09 8.37
C HIS A 70 23.21 -2.59 9.33
N LEU A 71 23.80 -3.75 9.05
CA LEU A 71 24.78 -4.41 9.92
C LEU A 71 26.22 -4.29 9.41
N ASP A 72 26.44 -3.68 8.23
CA ASP A 72 27.73 -3.58 7.54
C ASP A 72 28.45 -4.94 7.37
N LEU A 73 27.67 -6.00 7.15
CA LEU A 73 28.12 -7.38 6.91
C LEU A 73 27.67 -7.85 5.53
N GLU A 74 28.40 -8.78 4.91
CA GLU A 74 28.02 -9.35 3.61
C GLU A 74 26.94 -10.44 3.78
N PHE A 75 25.68 -10.11 3.49
CA PHE A 75 24.61 -11.10 3.41
C PHE A 75 24.44 -11.60 1.99
N ASN A 76 24.32 -12.92 1.83
CA ASN A 76 23.99 -13.54 0.56
C ASN A 76 22.52 -13.98 0.55
N VAL A 77 21.98 -14.26 -0.64
CA VAL A 77 20.59 -14.70 -0.85
C VAL A 77 20.28 -15.99 -0.08
N SER A 78 21.29 -16.86 0.13
CA SER A 78 21.18 -18.09 0.92
C SER A 78 20.88 -17.87 2.41
N ASN A 79 21.20 -16.68 2.93
CA ASN A 79 20.94 -16.32 4.33
C ASN A 79 19.48 -15.90 4.57
N ILE A 80 18.68 -15.74 3.49
CA ILE A 80 17.27 -15.37 3.56
C ILE A 80 16.45 -16.60 3.21
N LEU A 81 15.86 -17.20 4.25
CA LEU A 81 15.00 -18.35 4.11
C LEU A 81 13.57 -17.88 3.91
N VAL A 82 12.93 -18.31 2.83
CA VAL A 82 11.52 -18.02 2.51
C VAL A 82 10.71 -19.31 2.61
N CYS A 83 9.66 -19.29 3.42
CA CYS A 83 8.83 -20.44 3.78
C CYS A 83 7.33 -20.14 3.57
N ASP A 84 6.51 -21.20 3.50
CA ASP A 84 5.04 -21.12 3.45
C ASP A 84 4.48 -20.16 2.38
N GLU A 85 4.97 -20.30 1.15
CA GLU A 85 4.46 -19.52 0.03
C GLU A 85 3.04 -19.97 -0.35
N THR A 86 2.11 -19.03 -0.32
CA THR A 86 0.72 -19.27 -0.71
C THR A 86 0.43 -18.76 -2.12
N PRO A 87 -0.63 -19.27 -2.79
CA PRO A 87 -1.04 -18.79 -4.12
C PRO A 87 -1.43 -17.31 -4.16
N ARG A 88 -1.87 -16.73 -3.02
CA ARG A 88 -2.19 -15.30 -2.89
C ARG A 88 -0.94 -14.46 -2.58
N VAL A 89 0.26 -15.04 -2.74
CA VAL A 89 1.56 -14.42 -2.48
C VAL A 89 1.67 -13.87 -1.06
N SER A 90 1.48 -14.76 -0.09
CA SER A 90 1.95 -14.55 1.28
C SER A 90 3.01 -15.57 1.60
N PHE A 91 4.09 -15.16 2.23
CA PHE A 91 5.14 -16.06 2.70
C PHE A 91 5.74 -15.53 3.99
N TRP A 92 6.40 -16.43 4.70
CA TRP A 92 7.24 -16.07 5.83
C TRP A 92 8.68 -15.99 5.37
N PHE A 93 9.45 -15.05 5.91
CA PHE A 93 10.88 -15.04 5.74
C PHE A 93 11.60 -14.93 7.07
N VAL A 94 12.79 -15.50 7.10
CA VAL A 94 13.72 -15.50 8.24
C VAL A 94 15.10 -15.16 7.71
N VAL A 95 15.86 -14.39 8.50
CA VAL A 95 17.23 -14.01 8.18
C VAL A 95 18.18 -14.75 9.13
N THR A 96 19.18 -15.42 8.57
CA THR A 96 20.26 -16.07 9.33
C THR A 96 21.52 -15.22 9.29
N SER A 97 22.41 -15.42 10.26
CA SER A 97 23.72 -14.77 10.28
C SER A 97 24.56 -15.21 9.05
N PRO A 98 25.43 -14.35 8.51
CA PRO A 98 26.36 -14.71 7.45
C PRO A 98 27.42 -15.72 7.93
N ASP A 99 27.90 -15.57 9.16
CA ASP A 99 28.96 -16.42 9.73
C ASP A 99 28.46 -17.80 10.20
N ASP A 100 27.19 -17.88 10.61
CA ASP A 100 26.59 -19.10 11.14
C ASP A 100 25.13 -19.23 10.68
N PRO A 101 24.81 -20.18 9.78
CA PRO A 101 23.45 -20.37 9.27
C PRO A 101 22.49 -20.94 10.33
N SER A 102 23.01 -21.49 11.43
CA SER A 102 22.16 -21.97 12.54
C SER A 102 21.69 -20.84 13.45
N ARG A 103 22.33 -19.66 13.38
CA ARG A 103 22.00 -18.50 14.19
C ARG A 103 21.05 -17.58 13.43
N LEU A 104 19.89 -17.32 14.01
CA LEU A 104 18.92 -16.36 13.49
C LEU A 104 19.26 -14.93 13.93
N VAL A 105 19.00 -13.98 13.03
CA VAL A 105 19.12 -12.55 13.32
C VAL A 105 17.86 -12.09 14.07
N GLY A 106 18.03 -11.29 15.12
CA GLY A 106 16.93 -10.87 15.97
C GLY A 106 15.93 -9.96 15.24
N LYS A 107 14.63 -10.14 15.51
CA LYS A 107 13.53 -9.39 14.89
C LYS A 107 13.73 -7.90 14.84
N GLU A 108 14.13 -7.29 15.94
CA GLU A 108 14.29 -5.83 16.02
C GLU A 108 15.25 -5.30 14.96
N SER A 109 16.40 -5.95 14.80
CA SER A 109 17.39 -5.55 13.79
C SER A 109 16.90 -5.75 12.35
N VAL A 110 16.15 -6.85 12.09
CA VAL A 110 15.55 -7.10 10.78
C VAL A 110 14.46 -6.08 10.47
N GLU A 111 13.63 -5.76 11.46
CA GLU A 111 12.60 -4.72 11.34
C GLU A 111 13.22 -3.36 11.02
N LEU A 112 14.27 -2.95 11.74
CA LEU A 112 14.96 -1.68 11.51
C LEU A 112 15.62 -1.63 10.13
N ALA A 113 16.27 -2.72 9.71
CA ALA A 113 16.88 -2.84 8.38
C ALA A 113 15.85 -2.71 7.24
N VAL A 114 14.75 -3.46 7.35
CA VAL A 114 13.63 -3.41 6.38
C VAL A 114 12.99 -2.04 6.39
N ARG A 115 12.80 -1.43 7.57
CA ARG A 115 12.23 -0.09 7.73
C ARG A 115 13.08 0.98 7.04
N ALA A 116 14.40 0.93 7.21
CA ALA A 116 15.34 1.87 6.58
C ALA A 116 15.37 1.71 5.05
N SER A 117 15.29 0.47 4.56
CA SER A 117 15.38 0.17 3.12
C SER A 117 14.03 0.07 2.40
N ARG A 118 12.92 0.34 3.10
CA ARG A 118 11.55 0.13 2.60
C ARG A 118 11.27 0.84 1.29
N SER A 119 11.69 2.10 1.16
CA SER A 119 11.54 2.89 -0.07
C SER A 119 12.23 2.24 -1.28
N ARG A 120 13.45 1.69 -1.07
CA ARG A 120 14.21 1.02 -2.13
C ARG A 120 13.57 -0.32 -2.51
N ILE A 121 13.16 -1.11 -1.52
CA ILE A 121 12.50 -2.41 -1.73
C ILE A 121 11.21 -2.24 -2.53
N ASN A 122 10.37 -1.27 -2.14
CA ASN A 122 9.15 -0.91 -2.84
C ASN A 122 9.41 -0.54 -4.30
N ASN A 123 10.41 0.32 -4.55
CA ASN A 123 10.77 0.74 -5.90
C ASN A 123 11.26 -0.42 -6.78
N ILE A 124 12.08 -1.34 -6.23
CA ILE A 124 12.61 -2.49 -6.97
C ILE A 124 11.49 -3.47 -7.36
N LEU A 125 10.49 -3.64 -6.51
CA LEU A 125 9.35 -4.54 -6.77
C LEU A 125 8.20 -3.86 -7.51
N LEU A 126 8.30 -2.55 -7.79
CA LEU A 126 7.25 -1.70 -8.34
C LEU A 126 5.96 -1.74 -7.48
N LEU A 127 6.12 -1.88 -6.17
CA LEU A 127 5.03 -1.94 -5.20
C LEU A 127 5.05 -0.73 -4.28
N ASN A 128 3.88 -0.37 -3.76
CA ASN A 128 3.73 0.70 -2.77
C ASN A 128 3.53 0.11 -1.36
N ASP A 129 3.67 0.97 -0.34
CA ASP A 129 3.52 0.58 1.09
C ASP A 129 2.15 0.00 1.46
N ALA A 130 1.11 0.30 0.68
CA ALA A 130 -0.23 -0.26 0.83
C ALA A 130 -0.39 -1.66 0.21
N THR A 131 0.54 -2.04 -0.68
CA THR A 131 0.48 -3.29 -1.45
C THR A 131 1.53 -4.30 -1.02
N LEU A 132 2.57 -3.84 -0.31
CA LEU A 132 3.58 -4.66 0.34
C LEU A 132 3.50 -4.43 1.85
N GLU A 133 2.91 -5.39 2.55
CA GLU A 133 2.73 -5.34 4.00
C GLU A 133 3.67 -6.32 4.70
N PHE A 134 4.49 -5.80 5.60
CA PHE A 134 5.26 -6.58 6.57
C PHE A 134 4.46 -6.64 7.88
N ILE A 135 3.93 -7.82 8.21
CA ILE A 135 3.17 -8.00 9.44
C ILE A 135 4.14 -7.91 10.62
N GLY A 136 3.91 -6.94 11.51
CA GLY A 136 4.75 -6.67 12.67
C GLY A 136 5.64 -5.44 12.52
N VAL A 137 5.82 -4.90 11.30
CA VAL A 137 6.60 -3.66 11.09
C VAL A 137 5.66 -2.48 10.91
N LEU A 138 5.68 -1.54 11.86
CA LEU A 138 4.84 -0.34 11.79
C LEU A 138 5.16 0.46 10.50
N PRO A 139 4.15 0.88 9.71
CA PRO A 139 4.37 1.66 8.51
C PRO A 139 5.09 2.97 8.86
N THR A 140 6.13 3.31 8.10
CA THR A 140 6.86 4.58 8.23
C THR A 140 6.13 5.74 7.60
N LEU A 141 5.14 5.48 6.75
CA LEU A 141 4.31 6.52 6.18
C LEU A 141 3.26 6.93 7.21
N ALA A 142 3.20 8.23 7.48
CA ALA A 142 2.04 8.83 8.10
C ALA A 142 0.80 8.35 7.35
N ALA A 143 -0.26 7.99 8.10
CA ALA A 143 -1.53 7.59 7.50
C ALA A 143 -1.89 8.58 6.39
N PRO A 144 -2.36 8.10 5.21
CA PRO A 144 -2.71 8.97 4.10
C PRO A 144 -3.49 10.16 4.63
N VAL A 145 -2.98 11.37 4.39
CA VAL A 145 -3.56 12.59 4.96
C VAL A 145 -4.99 12.66 4.46
N LYS A 146 -5.94 12.27 5.31
CA LYS A 146 -7.35 12.42 4.97
C LYS A 146 -7.56 13.92 4.84
N PRO A 147 -8.05 14.41 3.69
CA PRO A 147 -8.32 15.83 3.56
C PRO A 147 -9.22 16.25 4.73
N ALA A 148 -8.80 17.28 5.47
CA ALA A 148 -9.45 17.71 6.71
C ALA A 148 -10.91 18.12 6.49
N THR A 149 -11.31 18.33 5.24
CA THR A 149 -12.68 18.63 4.83
C THR A 149 -13.17 17.62 3.79
N PRO A 150 -14.37 17.03 3.98
CA PRO A 150 -15.00 16.20 2.96
C PRO A 150 -15.23 16.98 1.67
N SER A 151 -14.92 16.39 0.51
CA SER A 151 -15.06 17.04 -0.80
C SER A 151 -16.47 17.58 -1.07
N TRP A 152 -17.50 16.93 -0.53
CA TRP A 152 -18.89 17.35 -0.66
C TRP A 152 -19.17 18.72 -0.01
N LEU A 153 -18.45 19.08 1.06
CA LEU A 153 -18.62 20.36 1.74
C LEU A 153 -18.21 21.54 0.86
N ILE A 154 -17.15 21.36 0.05
CA ILE A 154 -16.65 22.35 -0.91
C ILE A 154 -17.68 22.54 -2.03
N VAL A 155 -18.20 21.43 -2.57
CA VAL A 155 -19.23 21.46 -3.63
C VAL A 155 -20.51 22.14 -3.12
N PHE A 156 -20.94 21.84 -1.89
CA PHE A 156 -22.10 22.47 -1.28
C PHE A 156 -21.93 24.00 -1.15
N GLY A 157 -20.76 24.46 -0.69
CA GLY A 157 -20.47 25.90 -0.56
C GLY A 157 -20.54 26.65 -1.89
N VAL A 158 -19.99 26.07 -2.96
CA VAL A 158 -20.03 26.68 -4.30
C VAL A 158 -21.47 26.76 -4.82
N VAL A 159 -22.26 25.68 -4.67
CA VAL A 159 -23.64 25.63 -5.16
C VAL A 159 -24.51 26.67 -4.45
N ILE A 160 -24.44 26.75 -3.12
CA ILE A 160 -25.19 27.75 -2.35
C ILE A 160 -24.72 29.17 -2.69
N GLY A 161 -23.42 29.38 -2.94
CA GLY A 161 -22.88 30.67 -3.37
C GLY A 161 -23.47 31.14 -4.71
N ILE A 162 -23.54 30.26 -5.71
CA ILE A 162 -24.11 30.58 -7.03
C ILE A 162 -25.62 30.88 -6.91
N ILE A 163 -26.36 30.05 -6.16
CA ILE A 163 -27.79 30.25 -5.94
C ILE A 163 -28.05 31.58 -5.23
N GLY A 164 -27.28 31.87 -4.17
CA GLY A 164 -27.39 33.13 -3.42
C GLY A 164 -27.09 34.36 -4.29
N ALA A 165 -26.01 34.32 -5.07
CA ALA A 165 -25.68 35.40 -6.00
C ALA A 165 -26.78 35.60 -7.06
N GLY A 166 -27.36 34.51 -7.58
CA GLY A 166 -28.50 34.54 -8.49
C GLY A 166 -29.73 35.22 -7.89
N ILE A 167 -30.09 34.87 -6.66
CA ILE A 167 -31.23 35.47 -5.94
C ILE A 167 -31.01 36.97 -5.73
N VAL A 168 -29.83 37.37 -5.25
CA VAL A 168 -29.49 38.78 -5.03
C VAL A 168 -29.55 39.56 -6.35
N PHE A 169 -29.00 39.00 -7.43
CA PHE A 169 -29.05 39.62 -8.74
C PHE A 169 -30.49 39.81 -9.25
N LEU A 170 -31.37 38.83 -9.03
CA LEU A 170 -32.79 38.92 -9.41
C LEU A 170 -33.53 40.00 -8.60
N LEU A 171 -33.27 40.10 -7.30
CA LEU A 171 -33.89 41.13 -6.45
C LEU A 171 -33.42 42.55 -6.82
N VAL A 172 -32.13 42.74 -7.06
CA VAL A 172 -31.60 44.04 -7.50
C VAL A 172 -32.15 44.40 -8.87
N SER A 173 -32.19 43.45 -9.80
CA SER A 173 -32.70 43.67 -11.15
C SER A 173 -34.18 44.06 -11.15
N THR A 174 -35.02 43.40 -10.35
CA THR A 174 -36.45 43.73 -10.24
C THR A 174 -36.69 45.12 -9.64
N VAL A 175 -35.92 45.53 -8.63
CA VAL A 175 -36.01 46.89 -8.05
C VAL A 175 -35.54 47.96 -9.04
N VAL A 176 -34.45 47.71 -9.77
CA VAL A 176 -33.92 48.63 -10.79
C VAL A 176 -34.90 48.76 -11.96
N GLN A 177 -35.51 47.67 -12.42
CA GLN A 177 -36.51 47.72 -13.50
C GLN A 177 -37.75 48.51 -13.09
N LYS A 178 -38.26 48.35 -11.87
CA LYS A 178 -39.36 49.19 -11.35
C LYS A 178 -39.00 50.68 -11.36
N LYS A 179 -37.79 51.04 -10.92
CA LYS A 179 -37.33 52.44 -10.98
C LYS A 179 -37.20 52.98 -12.40
N ARG A 180 -36.76 52.15 -13.36
CA ARG A 180 -36.66 52.54 -14.77
C ARG A 180 -38.03 52.74 -15.41
N TYR A 181 -38.98 51.83 -15.16
CA TYR A 181 -40.35 51.94 -15.67
C TYR A 181 -41.07 53.19 -15.17
N VAL A 182 -40.95 53.52 -13.88
CA VAL A 182 -41.56 54.73 -13.30
C VAL A 182 -40.96 56.01 -13.92
N ARG A 183 -39.64 56.07 -14.13
CA ARG A 183 -39.02 57.24 -14.79
C ARG A 183 -39.45 57.42 -16.24
N THR A 184 -39.61 56.32 -16.98
CA THR A 184 -40.09 56.37 -18.37
C THR A 184 -41.52 56.87 -18.45
N LEU A 185 -42.41 56.44 -17.53
CA LEU A 185 -43.79 56.93 -17.48
C LEU A 185 -43.88 58.43 -17.12
N THR A 186 -43.10 58.89 -16.13
CA THR A 186 -43.06 60.31 -15.76
C THR A 186 -42.48 61.18 -16.88
N GLY A 187 -41.48 60.69 -17.62
CA GLY A 187 -40.93 61.40 -18.78
C GLY A 187 -41.96 61.56 -19.90
N ILE A 188 -42.70 60.50 -20.22
CA ILE A 188 -43.76 60.52 -21.25
C ILE A 188 -44.91 61.46 -20.85
N THR A 189 -45.33 61.45 -19.58
CA THR A 189 -46.39 62.37 -19.11
C THR A 189 -45.97 63.83 -19.19
N VAL A 190 -44.72 64.16 -18.83
CA VAL A 190 -44.20 65.54 -18.96
C VAL A 190 -44.10 65.98 -20.42
N THR A 191 -43.67 65.11 -21.34
CA THR A 191 -43.66 65.47 -22.77
C THR A 191 -45.06 65.67 -23.33
N MET A 192 -46.05 64.87 -22.91
CA MET A 192 -47.43 65.03 -23.39
C MET A 192 -48.12 66.28 -22.85
N THR A 193 -47.79 66.77 -21.65
CA THR A 193 -48.31 68.05 -21.14
C THR A 193 -47.72 69.26 -21.87
N ILE A 194 -46.46 69.21 -22.31
CA ILE A 194 -45.82 70.33 -23.03
C ILE A 194 -46.38 70.50 -24.45
N ILE A 195 -46.83 69.43 -25.10
CA ILE A 195 -47.36 69.47 -26.49
C ILE A 195 -48.83 69.96 -26.55
N LYS A 196 -49.51 70.03 -25.40
CA LYS A 196 -50.93 70.45 -25.29
C LYS A 196 -51.13 71.94 -24.98
N GLN A 197 -50.07 72.73 -24.94
CA GLN A 197 -50.09 74.18 -24.65
C GLN A 197 -49.71 74.98 -25.89
#